data_AF-A0A419WDA5-F1
#
_entry.id   AF-A0A419WDA5-F1
#
_cell.length_a   1.000
_cell.length_b   1.000
_cell.length_c   1.000
_cell.angle_alpha   90.00
_cell.angle_beta   90.00
_cell.angle_gamma   90.00
#
_symmetry.space_group_name_H-M   'P 1'
#
loop_
_entity.id
_entity.type
_entity.pdbx_description
1 polymer ?
#
loop_
_entity_poly.entity_id
_entity_poly.type
_entity_poly.pdbx_seq_one_letter_code
_entity_poly.pdbx_strand_id
1 'polypeptide(L)'
;MSLSADEPPEETTLEDLYEQLETLEETVDTSDERTEVRRTMRLVSRLSHNRAMNSVITRFTGKDKAEAFVGSVVIGLPMLVEGGVMEIGAFLATRPAFFVANLAMAVALVVGILYVADFREIQIHNPYFGVVPRRPVWVLGIAFATAAALMTLWGRVSWDEPWLDLCQVSVVFTAMAIGGSLGDILPGES
;
A
#
# COMPACT_ATOMS: atom_id res chain seq x y z
N MET A 1 51.12 -11.54 -3.81
CA MET A 1 50.56 -10.19 -3.63
C MET A 1 49.08 -10.28 -4.01
N SER A 2 48.23 -10.55 -3.03
CA SER A 2 46.78 -10.67 -3.20
C SER A 2 46.16 -9.40 -2.65
N LEU A 3 45.47 -8.65 -3.51
CA LEU A 3 44.71 -7.47 -3.14
C LEU A 3 43.41 -7.97 -2.50
N SER A 4 43.28 -7.79 -1.18
CA SER A 4 41.99 -7.94 -0.51
C SER A 4 41.04 -6.87 -1.04
N ALA A 5 39.87 -7.30 -1.49
CA ALA A 5 38.81 -6.42 -1.94
C ALA A 5 38.42 -5.47 -0.80
N ASP A 6 38.35 -4.19 -1.13
CA ASP A 6 37.82 -3.09 -0.34
C ASP A 6 36.32 -3.37 -0.09
N GLU A 7 35.98 -3.91 1.07
CA GLU A 7 34.60 -3.93 1.56
C GLU A 7 34.13 -2.48 1.74
N PRO A 8 32.93 -2.10 1.27
CA PRO A 8 32.42 -0.76 1.53
C PRO A 8 32.34 -0.54 3.05
N PRO A 9 32.76 0.62 3.58
CA PRO A 9 32.68 0.87 5.01
C PRO A 9 31.23 0.73 5.45
N GLU A 10 30.95 -0.22 6.35
CA GLU A 10 29.65 -0.32 7.01
C GLU A 10 29.30 1.05 7.57
N GLU A 11 28.19 1.63 7.10
CA GLU A 11 27.72 2.92 7.61
C GLU A 11 27.41 2.76 9.11
N THR A 12 28.35 3.14 9.96
CA THR A 12 28.23 2.97 11.41
C THR A 12 27.02 3.76 11.90
N THR A 13 26.01 3.06 12.39
CA THR A 13 24.79 3.70 12.85
C THR A 13 24.97 4.26 14.26
N LEU A 14 24.08 5.17 14.67
CA LEU A 14 24.06 5.69 16.04
C LEU A 14 23.73 4.59 17.07
N GLU A 15 23.06 3.51 16.64
CA GLU A 15 22.78 2.34 17.46
C GLU A 15 24.07 1.53 17.70
N ASP A 16 24.83 1.26 16.63
CA ASP A 16 26.11 0.56 16.72
C ASP A 16 27.10 1.33 17.61
N LEU A 17 27.06 2.66 17.57
CA LEU A 17 27.87 3.51 18.45
C LEU A 17 27.40 3.47 19.91
N TYR A 18 26.10 3.27 20.16
CA TYR A 18 25.57 3.16 21.52
C TYR A 18 25.98 1.82 22.15
N GLU A 19 25.86 0.71 21.41
CA GLU A 19 26.25 -0.63 21.85
C GLU A 19 27.77 -0.73 22.11
N GLN A 20 28.58 -0.07 21.28
CA GLN A 20 30.03 0.05 21.50
C GLN A 20 30.37 0.84 22.78
N LEU A 21 29.62 1.90 23.09
CA LEU A 21 29.83 2.69 24.32
C LEU A 21 29.37 1.94 25.57
N GLU A 22 28.32 1.13 25.49
CA GLU A 22 27.88 0.27 26.58
C GLU A 22 28.93 -0.81 26.89
N THR A 23 29.45 -1.46 25.85
CA THR A 23 30.56 -2.42 25.97
C THR A 23 31.81 -1.76 26.56
N LEU A 24 32.07 -0.49 26.21
CA LEU A 24 33.17 0.28 26.78
C LEU A 24 32.94 0.62 28.27
N GLU A 25 31.70 0.88 28.70
CA GLU A 25 31.41 1.12 30.12
C GLU A 25 31.73 -0.12 30.99
N GLU A 26 31.42 -1.31 30.47
CA GLU A 26 31.62 -2.58 31.18
C GLU A 26 33.11 -2.97 31.30
N THR A 27 33.92 -2.59 30.30
CA THR A 27 35.35 -2.94 30.23
C THR A 27 36.28 -1.95 30.93
N VAL A 28 35.78 -0.77 31.29
CA VAL A 28 36.59 0.29 31.91
C VAL A 28 36.74 0.05 33.42
N ASP A 29 38.00 0.12 33.90
CA ASP A 29 38.38 -0.19 35.28
C ASP A 29 38.26 1.00 36.24
N THR A 30 38.35 2.25 35.76
CA THR A 30 38.35 3.44 36.64
C THR A 30 37.00 4.14 36.74
N SER A 31 36.69 4.72 37.90
CA SER A 31 35.43 5.45 38.14
C SER A 31 35.29 6.71 37.28
N ASP A 32 36.42 7.36 36.98
CA ASP A 32 36.45 8.59 36.19
C ASP A 32 36.15 8.31 34.72
N GLU A 33 36.75 7.26 34.15
CA GLU A 33 36.49 6.83 32.78
C GLU A 33 35.03 6.34 32.61
N ARG A 34 34.47 5.58 33.57
CA ARG A 34 33.03 5.20 33.54
C ARG A 34 32.10 6.42 33.54
N THR A 35 32.49 7.48 34.24
CA THR A 35 31.71 8.73 34.29
C THR A 35 31.72 9.43 32.93
N GLU A 36 32.85 9.41 32.23
CA GLU A 36 33.00 10.00 30.89
C GLU A 36 32.23 9.21 29.81
N VAL A 37 32.23 7.87 29.89
CA VAL A 37 31.44 7.01 29.00
C VAL A 37 29.94 7.28 29.16
N ARG A 38 29.42 7.33 30.40
CA ARG A 38 28.01 7.69 30.65
C ARG A 38 27.64 9.06 30.14
N ARG A 39 28.55 10.03 30.22
CA ARG A 39 28.33 11.37 29.69
C ARG A 39 28.16 11.34 28.17
N THR A 40 29.00 10.56 27.50
CA THR A 40 28.98 10.38 26.05
C THR A 40 27.70 9.66 25.60
N MET A 41 27.32 8.57 26.27
CA MET A 41 26.05 7.87 26.02
C MET A 41 24.82 8.81 26.12
N ARG A 42 24.80 9.72 27.10
CA ARG A 42 23.72 10.72 27.23
C ARG A 42 23.69 11.72 26.08
N LEU A 43 24.83 12.09 25.52
CA LEU A 43 24.90 12.99 24.37
C LEU A 43 24.44 12.28 23.09
N VAL A 44 24.89 11.04 22.87
CA VAL A 44 24.46 10.18 21.74
C VAL A 44 22.95 9.95 21.78
N SER A 45 22.41 9.60 22.96
CA SER A 45 20.95 9.41 23.15
C SER A 45 20.15 10.67 22.80
N ARG A 46 20.62 11.87 23.22
CA ARG A 46 19.96 13.14 22.89
C ARG A 46 20.01 13.45 21.40
N LEU A 47 21.10 13.13 20.72
CA LEU A 47 21.25 13.34 19.28
C LEU A 47 20.40 12.36 18.46
N SER A 48 20.31 11.10 18.88
CA SER A 48 19.42 10.11 18.28
C SER A 48 17.95 10.54 18.40
N HIS A 49 17.53 10.97 19.59
CA HIS A 49 16.16 11.44 19.82
C HIS A 49 15.83 12.71 19.02
N ASN A 50 16.78 13.64 18.90
CA ASN A 50 16.59 14.86 18.12
C ASN A 50 16.65 14.59 16.61
N ARG A 51 17.41 13.60 16.14
CA ARG A 51 17.40 13.15 14.73
C ARG A 51 16.11 12.42 14.38
N ALA A 52 15.54 11.62 15.28
CA ALA A 52 14.22 11.03 15.09
C ALA A 52 13.13 12.11 14.96
N MET A 53 13.20 13.15 15.81
CA MET A 53 12.28 14.31 15.76
C MET A 53 12.53 15.24 14.56
N ASN A 54 13.77 15.37 14.12
CA ASN A 54 14.22 16.23 13.01
C ASN A 54 14.48 15.42 11.73
N SER A 55 13.86 14.25 11.59
CA SER A 55 13.75 13.55 10.31
C SER A 55 12.77 14.32 9.44
N VAL A 56 13.19 15.51 9.02
CA VAL A 56 12.51 16.30 8.00
C VAL A 56 12.40 15.38 6.79
N ILE A 57 11.15 15.07 6.41
CA ILE A 57 10.79 14.34 5.20
C ILE A 57 11.32 15.16 4.02
N THR A 58 12.58 14.92 3.65
CA THR A 58 13.34 15.74 2.71
C THR A 58 13.09 15.33 1.26
N ARG A 59 12.29 14.29 1.03
CA ARG A 59 11.95 13.86 -0.33
C ARG A 59 10.55 13.24 -0.35
N PHE A 60 9.63 13.92 -1.02
CA PHE A 60 8.32 13.38 -1.40
C PHE A 60 8.57 12.19 -2.31
N THR A 61 8.56 10.98 -1.75
CA THR A 61 8.96 9.76 -2.44
C THR A 61 7.80 9.31 -3.34
N GLY A 62 8.07 8.51 -4.38
CA GLY A 62 7.01 7.92 -5.20
C GLY A 62 5.95 7.18 -4.36
N LYS A 63 6.39 6.61 -3.23
CA LYS A 63 5.55 6.01 -2.19
C LYS A 63 4.52 6.98 -1.61
N ASP A 64 4.95 8.15 -1.15
CA ASP A 64 4.06 9.16 -0.54
C ASP A 64 3.01 9.66 -1.56
N LYS A 65 3.39 9.77 -2.84
CA LYS A 65 2.45 10.11 -3.93
C LYS A 65 1.42 9.01 -4.15
N ALA A 66 1.85 7.75 -4.13
CA ALA A 66 0.97 6.60 -4.30
C ALA A 66 0.01 6.45 -3.10
N GLU A 67 0.49 6.66 -1.89
CA GLU A 67 -0.32 6.63 -0.67
C GLU A 67 -1.37 7.74 -0.65
N ALA A 68 -0.97 8.98 -1.00
CA ALA A 68 -1.92 10.08 -1.14
C ALA A 68 -2.96 9.83 -2.24
N PHE A 69 -2.53 9.26 -3.38
CA PHE A 69 -3.43 8.87 -4.46
C PHE A 69 -4.43 7.79 -4.01
N VAL A 70 -3.95 6.71 -3.39
CA VAL A 70 -4.81 5.63 -2.87
C VAL A 70 -5.78 6.21 -1.84
N GLY A 71 -5.31 7.00 -0.88
CA GLY A 71 -6.18 7.65 0.11
C GLY A 71 -7.26 8.53 -0.55
N SER A 72 -6.89 9.33 -1.55
CA SER A 72 -7.85 10.18 -2.28
C SER A 72 -8.90 9.36 -3.04
N VAL A 73 -8.51 8.24 -3.64
CA VAL A 73 -9.44 7.35 -4.36
C VAL A 73 -10.37 6.65 -3.37
N VAL A 74 -9.84 6.17 -2.26
CA VAL A 74 -10.61 5.45 -1.22
C VAL A 74 -11.68 6.33 -0.59
N ILE A 75 -11.38 7.61 -0.36
CA ILE A 75 -12.34 8.54 0.22
C ILE A 75 -13.25 9.17 -0.85
N GLY A 76 -12.68 9.56 -1.99
CA GLY A 76 -13.42 10.29 -3.02
C GLY A 76 -14.37 9.42 -3.84
N LEU A 77 -14.00 8.17 -4.10
CA LEU A 77 -14.78 7.30 -4.98
C LEU A 77 -16.13 6.87 -4.36
N PRO A 78 -16.24 6.52 -3.06
CA PRO A 78 -17.54 6.33 -2.42
C PRO A 78 -18.44 7.56 -2.50
N MET A 79 -17.89 8.77 -2.30
CA MET A 79 -18.65 10.02 -2.43
C MET A 79 -19.12 10.28 -3.87
N LEU A 80 -18.29 9.95 -4.87
CA LEU A 80 -18.68 10.04 -6.28
C LEU A 80 -19.86 9.10 -6.61
N VAL A 81 -19.89 7.94 -5.96
CA VAL A 81 -20.84 6.85 -6.23
C VAL A 81 -22.13 7.00 -5.40
N GLU A 82 -22.10 7.63 -4.21
CA GLU A 82 -23.23 7.75 -3.26
C GLU A 82 -24.56 8.20 -3.89
N GLY A 83 -24.50 9.08 -4.89
CA GLY A 83 -25.66 9.51 -5.66
C GLY A 83 -25.58 9.31 -7.17
N GLY A 84 -24.40 8.98 -7.72
CA GLY A 84 -24.13 9.04 -9.17
C GLY A 84 -24.16 7.71 -9.91
N VAL A 85 -24.39 6.58 -9.24
CA VAL A 85 -24.23 5.24 -9.85
C VAL A 85 -25.08 5.07 -11.10
N MET A 86 -26.34 5.50 -11.02
CA MET A 86 -27.31 5.30 -12.09
C MET A 86 -27.00 6.21 -13.28
N GLU A 87 -26.64 7.47 -13.02
CA GLU A 87 -26.24 8.41 -14.07
C GLU A 87 -24.93 8.00 -14.75
N ILE A 88 -23.93 7.58 -13.98
CA ILE A 88 -22.65 7.10 -14.51
C ILE A 88 -22.89 5.82 -15.32
N GLY A 89 -23.71 4.88 -14.82
CA GLY A 89 -24.07 3.67 -15.55
C GLY A 89 -24.74 3.96 -16.89
N ALA A 90 -25.68 4.91 -16.93
CA ALA A 90 -26.33 5.36 -18.18
C ALA A 90 -25.34 6.04 -19.14
N PHE A 91 -24.41 6.83 -18.61
CA PHE A 91 -23.34 7.46 -19.41
C PHE A 91 -22.41 6.41 -20.03
N LEU A 92 -22.03 5.38 -19.27
CA LEU A 92 -21.22 4.25 -19.75
C LEU A 92 -21.97 3.42 -20.81
N ALA A 93 -23.28 3.18 -20.61
CA ALA A 93 -24.09 2.41 -21.55
C ALA A 93 -24.16 3.05 -22.94
N THR A 94 -24.17 4.39 -23.01
CA THR A 94 -24.14 5.14 -24.28
C THR A 94 -22.73 5.26 -24.88
N ARG A 95 -21.67 4.98 -24.12
CA ARG A 95 -20.27 5.15 -24.52
C ARG A 95 -19.44 3.92 -24.12
N PRO A 96 -19.49 2.82 -24.89
CA PRO A 96 -18.83 1.56 -24.53
C PRO A 96 -17.30 1.69 -24.37
N ALA A 97 -16.65 2.63 -25.05
CA ALA A 97 -15.24 2.91 -24.85
C ALA A 97 -14.93 3.36 -23.40
N PHE A 98 -15.80 4.17 -22.80
CA PHE A 98 -15.65 4.60 -21.41
C PHE A 98 -15.98 3.49 -20.42
N PHE A 99 -16.88 2.56 -20.78
CA PHE A 99 -17.11 1.35 -19.99
C PHE A 99 -15.86 0.48 -19.91
N VAL A 100 -15.20 0.24 -21.05
CA VAL A 100 -13.93 -0.51 -21.08
C VAL A 100 -12.85 0.25 -20.30
N ALA A 101 -12.79 1.57 -20.43
CA ALA A 101 -11.87 2.39 -19.64
C ALA A 101 -12.13 2.31 -18.13
N ASN A 102 -13.40 2.30 -17.69
CA ASN A 102 -13.76 2.12 -16.28
C ASN A 102 -13.30 0.76 -15.77
N LEU A 103 -13.55 -0.31 -16.54
CA LEU A 103 -13.13 -1.66 -16.16
C LEU A 103 -11.59 -1.77 -16.08
N ALA A 104 -10.90 -1.23 -17.08
CA ALA A 104 -9.44 -1.19 -17.11
C ALA A 104 -8.87 -0.38 -15.95
N MET A 105 -9.49 0.76 -15.61
CA MET A 105 -9.13 1.58 -14.46
C MET A 105 -9.35 0.82 -13.15
N ALA A 106 -10.48 0.14 -12.96
CA ALA A 106 -10.75 -0.66 -11.77
C ALA A 106 -9.69 -1.76 -11.59
N VAL A 107 -9.37 -2.49 -12.67
CA VAL A 107 -8.30 -3.50 -12.67
C VAL A 107 -6.95 -2.86 -12.37
N ALA A 108 -6.61 -1.75 -13.01
CA ALA A 108 -5.35 -1.06 -12.80
C ALA A 108 -5.21 -0.53 -11.37
N LEU A 109 -6.30 -0.07 -10.75
CA LEU A 109 -6.32 0.36 -9.35
C LEU A 109 -6.13 -0.81 -8.40
N VAL A 110 -6.86 -1.92 -8.58
CA VAL A 110 -6.69 -3.11 -7.74
C VAL A 110 -5.29 -3.69 -7.86
N VAL A 111 -4.78 -3.82 -9.09
CA VAL A 111 -3.40 -4.25 -9.33
C VAL A 111 -2.41 -3.24 -8.75
N GLY A 112 -2.65 -1.94 -8.93
CA GLY A 112 -1.82 -0.88 -8.35
C GLY A 112 -1.76 -0.97 -6.83
N ILE A 113 -2.90 -1.13 -6.16
CA ILE A 113 -2.98 -1.27 -4.71
C ILE A 113 -2.26 -2.54 -4.25
N LEU A 114 -2.50 -3.69 -4.90
CA LEU A 114 -1.88 -4.96 -4.49
C LEU A 114 -0.38 -5.07 -4.83
N TYR A 115 0.12 -4.37 -5.86
CA TYR A 115 1.49 -4.54 -6.36
C TYR A 115 2.40 -3.32 -6.20
N VAL A 116 1.86 -2.10 -6.17
CA VAL A 116 2.65 -0.87 -5.97
C VAL A 116 2.76 -0.53 -4.48
N ALA A 117 1.81 -0.99 -3.64
CA ALA A 117 1.84 -0.69 -2.21
C ALA A 117 2.75 -1.61 -1.40
N ASP A 118 3.09 -2.83 -1.86
CA ASP A 118 3.85 -3.77 -1.03
C ASP A 118 5.32 -3.98 -1.45
N PHE A 119 6.17 -3.65 -0.49
CA PHE A 119 7.61 -3.86 -0.36
C PHE A 119 7.90 -5.31 0.06
N ARG A 120 7.26 -6.30 -0.56
CA ARG A 120 7.56 -7.72 -0.29
C ARG A 120 7.80 -8.44 -1.60
N GLU A 121 8.90 -9.18 -1.65
CA GLU A 121 9.17 -10.20 -2.66
C GLU A 121 8.03 -11.23 -2.65
N ILE A 122 6.92 -10.90 -3.30
CA ILE A 122 5.92 -11.91 -3.64
C ILE A 122 6.52 -12.65 -4.82
N GLN A 123 7.25 -13.73 -4.52
CA GLN A 123 7.59 -14.75 -5.50
C GLN A 123 6.30 -15.14 -6.21
N ILE A 124 6.18 -14.73 -7.47
CA ILE A 124 5.03 -15.00 -8.32
C ILE A 124 5.01 -16.51 -8.57
N HIS A 125 4.37 -17.27 -7.69
CA HIS A 125 4.20 -18.70 -7.87
C HIS A 125 2.89 -18.94 -8.64
N ASN A 126 3.00 -19.29 -9.93
CA ASN A 126 1.91 -19.68 -10.84
C ASN A 126 0.80 -18.63 -11.11
N PRO A 127 1.07 -17.64 -11.98
CA PRO A 127 0.02 -16.81 -12.58
C PRO A 127 -0.89 -17.64 -13.50
N TYR A 128 -2.19 -17.32 -13.57
CA TYR A 128 -3.05 -17.81 -14.64
C TYR A 128 -2.55 -17.22 -15.96
N PHE A 129 -2.40 -18.05 -17.00
CA PHE A 129 -1.86 -17.65 -18.32
C PHE A 129 -0.46 -17.01 -18.31
N GLY A 130 0.32 -17.13 -17.22
CA GLY A 130 1.67 -16.54 -17.14
C GLY A 130 1.71 -15.03 -16.89
N VAL A 131 0.57 -14.33 -16.95
CA VAL A 131 0.48 -12.86 -16.88
C VAL A 131 -0.52 -12.38 -15.82
N VAL A 132 -1.57 -13.14 -15.53
CA VAL A 132 -2.65 -12.70 -14.62
C VAL A 132 -2.48 -13.33 -13.24
N PRO A 133 -2.26 -12.54 -12.18
CA PRO A 133 -2.12 -13.09 -10.85
C PRO A 133 -3.47 -13.59 -10.31
N ARG A 134 -3.47 -14.72 -9.60
CA ARG A 134 -4.72 -15.37 -9.15
C ARG A 134 -5.47 -14.55 -8.09
N ARG A 135 -4.75 -13.84 -7.22
CA ARG A 135 -5.30 -13.00 -6.13
C ARG A 135 -6.24 -11.89 -6.62
N PRO A 136 -5.82 -10.96 -7.51
CA PRO A 136 -6.70 -9.88 -7.99
C PRO A 136 -7.93 -10.42 -8.71
N VAL A 137 -7.83 -11.55 -9.42
CA VAL A 137 -8.99 -12.17 -10.09
C VAL A 137 -10.08 -12.55 -9.09
N TRP A 138 -9.71 -13.12 -7.94
CA TRP A 138 -10.68 -13.45 -6.90
C TRP A 138 -11.27 -12.21 -6.24
N VAL A 139 -10.47 -11.19 -5.95
CA VAL A 139 -10.96 -9.92 -5.39
C VAL A 139 -11.95 -9.25 -6.33
N LEU A 140 -11.61 -9.16 -7.62
CA LEU A 140 -12.49 -8.60 -8.65
C LEU A 140 -13.75 -9.47 -8.83
N GLY A 141 -13.60 -10.80 -8.84
CA GLY A 141 -14.74 -11.71 -8.97
C GLY A 141 -15.73 -11.59 -7.82
N ILE A 142 -15.23 -11.58 -6.57
CA ILE A 142 -16.05 -11.43 -5.36
C ILE A 142 -16.70 -10.05 -5.35
N ALA A 143 -15.95 -8.98 -5.60
CA ALA A 143 -16.51 -7.62 -5.63
C ALA A 143 -17.60 -7.47 -6.69
N PHE A 144 -17.42 -8.05 -7.89
CA PHE A 144 -18.41 -8.00 -8.96
C PHE A 144 -19.67 -8.79 -8.58
N ALA A 145 -19.50 -10.01 -8.06
CA ALA A 145 -20.61 -10.85 -7.63
C ALA A 145 -21.40 -10.18 -6.49
N THR A 146 -20.71 -9.60 -5.51
CA THR A 146 -21.33 -8.87 -4.40
C THR A 146 -22.05 -7.62 -4.89
N ALA A 147 -21.47 -6.84 -5.81
CA ALA A 147 -22.12 -5.67 -6.40
C ALA A 147 -23.42 -6.06 -7.12
N ALA A 148 -23.35 -7.06 -8.00
CA ALA A 148 -24.51 -7.56 -8.73
C ALA A 148 -25.60 -8.07 -7.78
N ALA A 149 -25.21 -8.85 -6.76
CA ALA A 149 -26.13 -9.40 -5.77
C ALA A 149 -26.82 -8.30 -4.95
N LEU A 150 -26.06 -7.34 -4.43
CA LEU A 150 -26.61 -6.25 -3.62
C LEU A 150 -27.48 -5.30 -4.44
N MET A 151 -27.07 -4.96 -5.67
CA MET A 151 -27.89 -4.12 -6.55
C MET A 151 -29.20 -4.80 -6.96
N THR A 152 -29.16 -6.11 -7.21
CA THR A 152 -30.37 -6.89 -7.49
C THR A 152 -31.25 -7.00 -6.24
N LEU A 153 -30.65 -7.29 -5.08
CA LEU A 153 -31.37 -7.48 -3.82
C LEU A 153 -32.10 -6.21 -3.40
N TRP A 154 -31.46 -5.04 -3.51
CA TRP A 154 -32.06 -3.73 -3.20
C TRP A 154 -32.89 -3.12 -4.34
N GLY A 155 -33.18 -3.90 -5.39
CA GLY A 155 -34.04 -3.46 -6.49
C GLY A 155 -33.49 -2.26 -7.27
N ARG A 156 -32.17 -2.04 -7.24
CA ARG A 156 -31.50 -1.03 -8.07
C ARG A 156 -31.36 -1.47 -9.52
N VAL A 157 -31.34 -2.78 -9.74
CA VAL A 157 -31.20 -3.43 -11.05
C VAL A 157 -32.34 -4.43 -11.22
N SER A 158 -33.10 -4.32 -12.31
CA SER A 158 -34.21 -5.21 -12.63
C SER A 158 -33.86 -6.28 -13.68
N TRP A 159 -32.74 -6.11 -14.39
CA TRP A 159 -32.30 -6.96 -15.51
C TRP A 159 -33.17 -6.89 -16.77
N ASP A 160 -34.06 -5.89 -16.86
CA ASP A 160 -34.87 -5.64 -18.06
C ASP A 160 -34.01 -5.06 -19.20
N GLU A 161 -33.02 -4.24 -18.85
CA GLU A 161 -32.02 -3.68 -19.77
C GLU A 161 -30.62 -4.16 -19.37
N PRO A 162 -30.24 -5.40 -19.72
CA PRO A 162 -29.06 -6.06 -19.15
C PRO A 162 -27.75 -5.32 -19.43
N TRP A 163 -27.67 -4.56 -20.52
CA TRP A 163 -26.50 -3.74 -20.83
C TRP A 163 -26.36 -2.52 -19.91
N LEU A 164 -27.46 -1.82 -19.66
CA LEU A 164 -27.49 -0.67 -18.77
C LEU A 164 -27.18 -1.10 -17.33
N ASP A 165 -27.82 -2.19 -16.91
CA ASP A 165 -27.67 -2.77 -15.58
C ASP A 165 -26.24 -3.25 -15.35
N LEU A 166 -25.61 -3.88 -16.34
CA LEU A 166 -24.20 -4.25 -16.27
C LEU A 166 -23.29 -3.02 -16.13
N CYS A 167 -23.59 -1.92 -16.83
CA CYS A 167 -22.84 -0.68 -16.70
C CYS A 167 -22.97 -0.11 -15.28
N GLN A 168 -24.16 -0.10 -14.70
CA GLN A 168 -24.40 0.37 -13.32
C GLN A 168 -23.67 -0.52 -12.29
N VAL A 169 -23.79 -1.85 -12.44
CA VAL A 169 -23.05 -2.81 -11.60
C VAL A 169 -21.55 -2.59 -11.70
N SER A 170 -21.02 -2.28 -12.89
CA SER A 170 -19.58 -2.01 -13.08
C SER A 170 -19.07 -0.82 -12.28
N VAL A 171 -19.92 0.19 -12.03
CA VAL A 171 -19.55 1.38 -11.24
C VAL A 171 -19.47 1.03 -9.75
N VAL A 172 -20.46 0.31 -9.23
CA VAL A 172 -20.46 -0.16 -7.83
C VAL A 172 -19.33 -1.15 -7.59
N PHE A 173 -19.11 -2.04 -8.55
CA PHE A 173 -18.02 -2.99 -8.56
C PHE A 173 -16.67 -2.30 -8.39
N THR A 174 -16.40 -1.20 -9.12
CA THR A 174 -15.14 -0.46 -8.96
C THR A 174 -14.91 -0.02 -7.51
N ALA A 175 -15.94 0.52 -6.86
CA ALA A 175 -15.85 0.94 -5.46
C ALA A 175 -15.60 -0.25 -4.51
N MET A 176 -16.35 -1.33 -4.69
CA MET A 176 -16.20 -2.54 -3.87
C MET A 176 -14.85 -3.24 -4.08
N ALA A 177 -14.33 -3.24 -5.30
CA ALA A 177 -13.05 -3.87 -5.62
C ALA A 177 -11.88 -3.14 -4.96
N ILE A 178 -11.93 -1.80 -4.92
CA ILE A 178 -10.95 -0.99 -4.18
C ILE A 178 -11.03 -1.30 -2.69
N GLY A 179 -12.22 -1.27 -2.09
CA GLY A 179 -12.41 -1.60 -0.68
C GLY A 179 -11.93 -3.02 -0.33
N GLY A 180 -12.25 -4.00 -1.18
CA GLY A 180 -11.81 -5.38 -1.03
C GLY A 180 -10.29 -5.55 -1.15
N SER A 181 -9.65 -4.80 -2.06
CA SER A 181 -8.19 -4.84 -2.22
C SER A 181 -7.44 -4.29 -1.00
N LEU A 182 -8.01 -3.30 -0.30
CA LEU A 182 -7.45 -2.77 0.95
C LEU A 182 -7.68 -3.73 2.12
N GLY A 183 -8.83 -4.40 2.17
CA GLY A 183 -9.11 -5.43 3.16
C GLY A 183 -8.12 -6.60 3.10
N ASP A 184 -7.64 -6.98 1.91
CA ASP A 184 -6.64 -8.05 1.72
C ASP A 184 -5.23 -7.64 2.21
N ILE A 185 -4.95 -6.34 2.31
CA ILE A 185 -3.65 -5.81 2.77
C ILE A 185 -3.58 -5.74 4.31
N LEU A 186 -4.73 -5.75 5.00
CA LEU A 186 -4.74 -5.81 6.46
C LEU A 186 -4.22 -7.17 6.92
N PRO A 187 -3.21 -7.23 7.81
CA PRO A 187 -2.60 -8.48 8.22
C PRO A 187 -3.62 -9.38 8.92
N GLY A 188 -4.03 -10.45 8.24
CA GLY A 188 -4.66 -11.60 8.87
C GLY A 188 -3.59 -12.38 9.61
N GLU A 189 -3.72 -12.47 10.92
CA GLU A 189 -2.91 -13.37 11.75
C GLU A 189 -3.08 -14.81 11.23
N SER A 190 -1.96 -15.43 10.85
CA SER A 190 -1.83 -16.89 10.75
C SER A 190 -0.42 -17.30 11.13
#